data_AF-A0A5C7CG88-F1
#
_entry.id   AF-A0A5C7CG88-F1
#
_cell.length_a   1.000
_cell.length_b   1.000
_cell.length_c   1.000
_cell.angle_alpha   90.00
_cell.angle_beta   90.00
_cell.angle_gamma   90.00
#
_symmetry.space_group_name_H-M   'P 1'
#
loop_
_entity.id
_entity.type
_entity.pdbx_description
1 polymer ?
#
loop_
_entity_poly.entity_id
_entity_poly.type
_entity_poly.pdbx_seq_one_letter_code
_entity_poly.pdbx_strand_id
1 'polypeptide(L)'
;MNEITVSRLGCIVLSLFPALWGLFSLLNNTADFAGTARNAVGPLLAMQDTYQTPGLMWRAIRADWACMLGLAVITTLETLAGLFAAAGVALMIGRLKGPYAAFAKGKAWAMLGALCAIAVWGVGFMVVAGDWFMAWQAKKDPLAVQLGALIYLAPNAFALLFLMLQREPR
;
A
#
# COMPACT_ATOMS: atom_id res chain seq x y z
N MET A 1 -0.41 -24.33 -23.59
CA MET A 1 -0.73 -23.14 -22.75
C MET A 1 -0.94 -21.98 -23.71
N ASN A 2 -2.09 -21.30 -23.69
CA ASN A 2 -2.41 -20.22 -24.64
C ASN A 2 -2.22 -18.83 -24.03
N GLU A 3 -2.17 -17.80 -24.87
CA GLU A 3 -1.96 -16.41 -24.48
C GLU A 3 -2.98 -15.92 -23.42
N ILE A 4 -4.25 -16.30 -23.57
CA ILE A 4 -5.32 -15.97 -22.61
C ILE A 4 -4.99 -16.52 -21.21
N THR A 5 -4.57 -17.78 -21.12
CA THR A 5 -4.21 -18.40 -19.84
C THR A 5 -3.02 -17.69 -19.20
N VAL A 6 -1.99 -17.35 -19.99
CA VAL A 6 -0.81 -16.61 -19.50
C VAL A 6 -1.20 -15.21 -19.01
N SER A 7 -2.05 -14.50 -19.74
CA SER A 7 -2.58 -13.19 -19.36
C SER A 7 -3.37 -13.23 -18.05
N ARG A 8 -4.21 -14.25 -17.85
CA ARG A 8 -4.93 -14.48 -16.60
C ARG A 8 -3.99 -14.80 -15.43
N LEU A 9 -2.96 -15.62 -15.67
CA LEU A 9 -1.93 -15.89 -14.66
C LEU A 9 -1.16 -14.62 -14.29
N GLY A 10 -0.86 -13.75 -15.25
CA GLY A 10 -0.25 -12.44 -14.99
C GLY A 10 -1.10 -11.59 -14.03
N CYS A 11 -2.43 -11.55 -14.22
CA CYS A 11 -3.33 -10.86 -13.29
C CYS A 11 -3.24 -11.44 -11.87
N ILE A 12 -3.21 -12.77 -11.75
CA ILE A 12 -3.13 -13.45 -10.45
C ILE A 12 -1.79 -13.15 -9.78
N VAL A 13 -0.68 -13.36 -10.48
CA VAL A 13 0.68 -13.20 -9.94
C VAL A 13 0.92 -11.76 -9.48
N LEU A 14 0.54 -10.76 -10.29
CA LEU A 14 0.69 -9.36 -9.89
C LEU A 14 -0.19 -8.99 -8.69
N SER A 15 -1.36 -9.62 -8.55
CA SER A 15 -2.27 -9.39 -7.42
C SER A 15 -1.79 -10.06 -6.13
N LEU A 16 -0.86 -11.03 -6.20
CA LEU A 16 -0.25 -11.61 -5.00
C LEU A 16 0.56 -10.59 -4.21
N PHE A 17 1.11 -9.56 -4.86
CA PHE A 17 1.88 -8.54 -4.16
C PHE A 17 1.03 -7.79 -3.13
N PRO A 18 -0.06 -7.06 -3.48
CA PRO A 18 -0.92 -6.42 -2.48
C PRO A 18 -1.52 -7.43 -1.49
N ALA A 19 -1.86 -8.63 -1.94
CA ALA A 19 -2.47 -9.66 -1.10
C ALA A 19 -1.54 -10.10 0.04
N LEU A 20 -0.37 -10.62 -0.31
CA LEU A 20 0.57 -11.16 0.67
C LEU A 20 1.17 -10.04 1.51
N TRP A 21 1.58 -8.95 0.87
CA TRP A 21 2.19 -7.83 1.55
C TRP A 21 1.25 -7.20 2.57
N GLY A 22 -0.02 -6.94 2.22
CA GLY A 22 -1.00 -6.37 3.13
C GLY A 22 -1.33 -7.28 4.33
N LEU A 23 -1.45 -8.59 4.09
CA LEU A 23 -1.67 -9.58 5.16
C LEU A 23 -0.47 -9.72 6.09
N PHE A 24 0.75 -9.72 5.55
CA PHE A 24 1.96 -9.75 6.37
C PHE A 24 2.17 -8.44 7.13
N SER A 25 1.78 -7.30 6.55
CA SER A 25 1.82 -6.03 7.25
C SER A 25 0.95 -6.03 8.50
N LEU A 26 -0.25 -6.65 8.46
CA LEU A 26 -1.08 -6.83 9.65
C LEU A 26 -0.33 -7.61 10.74
N LEU A 27 0.30 -8.74 10.40
CA LEU A 27 1.06 -9.55 11.36
C LEU A 27 2.23 -8.76 11.95
N ASN A 28 2.98 -8.05 11.11
CA ASN A 28 4.15 -7.27 11.53
C ASN A 28 3.76 -6.09 12.42
N ASN A 29 2.72 -5.33 12.03
CA ASN A 29 2.25 -4.17 12.79
C ASN A 29 1.62 -4.57 14.13
N THR A 30 0.96 -5.73 14.19
CA THR A 30 0.32 -6.20 15.44
C THR A 30 1.29 -6.81 16.44
N ALA A 31 2.45 -7.30 15.99
CA ALA A 31 3.45 -7.93 16.85
C ALA A 31 3.99 -6.99 17.95
N ASP A 32 4.21 -5.71 17.61
CA ASP A 32 4.47 -4.64 18.57
C ASP A 32 3.86 -3.32 18.05
N PHE A 33 2.54 -3.21 18.18
CA PHE A 33 1.80 -2.08 17.64
C PHE A 33 2.22 -0.75 18.27
N ALA A 34 2.37 -0.72 19.60
CA ALA A 34 2.72 0.52 20.29
C ALA A 34 4.17 0.94 20.01
N GLY A 35 5.12 0.00 19.96
CA GLY A 35 6.50 0.29 19.58
C GLY A 35 6.61 0.74 18.13
N THR A 36 5.93 0.05 17.20
CA THR A 36 5.89 0.43 15.79
C THR A 36 5.32 1.84 15.61
N ALA A 37 4.23 2.17 16.30
CA ALA A 37 3.61 3.50 16.21
C ALA A 37 4.57 4.59 16.67
N ARG A 38 5.20 4.39 17.84
CA ARG A 38 6.11 5.39 18.44
C ARG A 38 7.42 5.55 17.68
N ASN A 39 7.93 4.49 17.06
CA ASN A 39 9.22 4.50 16.39
C ASN A 39 9.13 4.85 14.90
N ALA A 40 8.05 4.45 14.22
CA ALA A 40 7.89 4.68 12.78
C ALA A 40 7.02 5.90 12.47
N VAL A 41 5.86 6.06 13.14
CA VAL A 41 4.88 7.11 12.82
C VAL A 41 5.12 8.38 13.64
N GLY A 42 5.42 8.23 14.93
CA GLY A 42 5.64 9.33 15.87
C GLY A 42 6.66 10.37 15.39
N PRO A 43 7.89 9.97 14.98
CA PRO A 43 8.92 10.92 14.59
C PRO A 43 8.57 11.69 13.33
N LEU A 44 7.82 11.06 12.41
CA LEU A 44 7.31 11.69 11.19
C LEU A 44 6.29 12.78 11.54
N LEU A 45 5.27 12.44 12.32
CA LEU A 45 4.22 13.40 12.72
C LEU A 45 4.78 14.57 13.53
N ALA A 46 5.73 14.29 14.43
CA ALA A 46 6.38 15.30 15.26
C ALA A 46 7.42 16.13 14.49
N MET A 47 7.70 15.78 13.23
CA MET A 47 8.70 16.41 12.36
C MET A 47 10.09 16.50 13.03
N GLN A 48 10.47 15.52 13.86
CA GLN A 48 11.65 15.64 14.75
C GLN A 48 12.96 15.72 13.98
N ASP A 49 13.12 14.91 12.93
CA ASP A 49 14.32 14.88 12.10
C ASP A 49 14.12 15.68 10.81
N THR A 50 13.85 16.97 10.95
CA THR A 50 13.73 17.91 9.81
C THR A 50 14.61 19.12 10.06
N TYR A 51 14.63 20.09 9.13
CA TYR A 51 15.38 21.33 9.31
C TYR A 51 14.82 22.26 10.39
N GLN A 52 13.66 21.91 10.98
CA GLN A 52 12.99 22.72 12.02
C GLN A 52 12.70 24.17 11.58
N THR A 53 12.48 24.41 10.29
CA THR A 53 12.16 25.75 9.78
C THR A 53 10.92 26.31 10.50
N PRO A 54 11.01 27.45 11.21
CA PRO A 54 9.91 27.94 12.06
C PRO A 54 8.55 28.06 11.34
N GLY A 55 8.56 28.49 10.07
CA GLY A 55 7.35 28.60 9.25
C GLY A 55 6.66 27.28 8.87
N LEU A 56 7.29 26.13 9.13
CA LEU A 56 6.75 24.81 8.81
C LEU A 56 6.35 24.01 10.06
N MET A 57 6.77 24.41 11.26
CA MET A 57 6.59 23.61 12.47
C MET A 57 5.17 23.70 13.06
N TRP A 58 4.32 24.61 12.58
CA TRP A 58 2.94 24.78 13.06
C TRP A 58 2.06 23.54 12.86
N ARG A 59 2.41 22.68 11.90
CA ARG A 59 1.69 21.43 11.56
C ARG A 59 2.27 20.18 12.24
N ALA A 60 3.33 20.30 13.04
CA ALA A 60 3.89 19.17 13.77
C ALA A 60 2.93 18.68 14.86
N ILE A 61 2.76 17.37 14.97
CA ILE A 61 1.85 16.73 15.94
C ILE A 61 2.68 15.93 16.94
N ARG A 62 2.63 16.32 18.21
CA ARG A 62 3.45 15.72 19.31
C ARG A 62 2.64 14.91 20.31
N ALA A 63 1.33 14.73 20.08
CA ALA A 63 0.48 13.98 20.99
C ALA A 63 0.73 12.47 20.85
N ASP A 64 0.98 11.78 21.96
CA ASP A 64 1.30 10.34 21.95
C ASP A 64 0.19 9.46 21.34
N TRP A 65 -1.07 9.88 21.43
CA TRP A 65 -2.18 9.14 20.83
C TRP A 65 -2.20 9.25 19.30
N ALA A 66 -1.61 10.31 18.72
CA ALA A 66 -1.68 10.57 17.29
C ALA A 66 -0.88 9.54 16.48
N CYS A 67 0.26 9.08 17.00
CA CYS A 67 1.04 8.04 16.33
C CYS A 67 0.31 6.69 16.37
N MET A 68 -0.38 6.38 17.47
CA MET A 68 -1.21 5.18 17.61
C MET A 68 -2.37 5.21 16.61
N LEU A 69 -3.07 6.34 16.50
CA LEU A 69 -4.15 6.52 15.52
C LEU A 69 -3.61 6.42 14.09
N GLY A 70 -2.47 7.07 13.81
CA GLY A 70 -1.83 7.03 12.50
C GLY A 70 -1.47 5.60 12.08
N LEU A 71 -0.84 4.83 12.96
CA LEU A 71 -0.57 3.42 12.68
C LEU A 71 -1.87 2.62 12.53
N ALA A 72 -2.91 2.89 13.32
CA ALA A 72 -4.17 2.16 13.20
C ALA A 72 -4.81 2.34 11.82
N VAL A 73 -4.80 3.58 11.29
CA VAL A 73 -5.29 3.89 9.95
C VAL A 73 -4.45 3.20 8.88
N ILE A 74 -3.12 3.27 9.00
CA ILE A 74 -2.18 2.60 8.08
C ILE A 74 -2.44 1.09 8.07
N THR A 75 -2.36 0.44 9.22
CA THR A 75 -2.56 -1.01 9.36
C THR A 75 -3.95 -1.43 8.85
N THR A 76 -4.99 -0.64 9.08
CA THR A 76 -6.33 -0.94 8.56
C THR A 76 -6.36 -0.92 7.04
N LEU A 77 -5.82 0.12 6.40
CA LEU A 77 -5.79 0.22 4.94
C LEU A 77 -4.90 -0.85 4.29
N GLU A 78 -3.76 -1.17 4.89
CA GLU A 78 -2.89 -2.26 4.44
C GLU A 78 -3.58 -3.62 4.56
N THR A 79 -4.32 -3.84 5.65
CA THR A 79 -5.12 -5.05 5.85
C THR A 79 -6.22 -5.15 4.80
N LEU A 80 -6.94 -4.06 4.52
CA LEU A 80 -7.95 -4.01 3.46
C LEU A 80 -7.32 -4.28 2.09
N ALA A 81 -6.12 -3.74 1.82
CA ALA A 81 -5.36 -4.04 0.61
C ALA A 81 -5.13 -5.55 0.47
N GLY A 82 -4.64 -6.18 1.54
CA GLY A 82 -4.40 -7.62 1.62
C GLY A 82 -5.65 -8.46 1.40
N LEU A 83 -6.72 -8.16 2.14
CA LEU A 83 -7.99 -8.91 2.10
C LEU A 83 -8.67 -8.81 0.73
N PHE A 84 -8.78 -7.61 0.16
CA PHE A 84 -9.41 -7.44 -1.15
C PHE A 84 -8.59 -8.09 -2.26
N ALA A 85 -7.27 -7.95 -2.24
CA ALA A 85 -6.42 -8.61 -3.22
C ALA A 85 -6.44 -10.14 -3.09
N ALA A 86 -6.44 -10.68 -1.86
CA ALA A 86 -6.57 -12.12 -1.63
C ALA A 86 -7.92 -12.66 -2.13
N ALA A 87 -9.02 -11.94 -1.87
CA ALA A 87 -10.34 -12.29 -2.42
C ALA A 87 -10.33 -12.27 -3.96
N GLY A 88 -9.71 -11.26 -4.56
CA GLY A 88 -9.53 -11.16 -6.01
C GLY A 88 -8.75 -12.34 -6.59
N VAL A 89 -7.63 -12.70 -5.96
CA VAL A 89 -6.81 -13.86 -6.33
C VAL A 89 -7.61 -15.15 -6.26
N ALA A 90 -8.32 -15.41 -5.15
CA ALA A 90 -9.12 -16.61 -4.97
C ALA A 90 -10.22 -16.74 -6.05
N LEU A 91 -10.92 -15.63 -6.35
CA LEU A 91 -11.94 -15.59 -7.40
C LEU A 91 -11.34 -15.84 -8.80
N MET A 92 -10.18 -15.24 -9.10
CA MET A 92 -9.51 -15.43 -10.38
C MET A 92 -9.02 -16.88 -10.58
N ILE A 93 -8.44 -17.49 -9.55
CA ILE A 93 -8.01 -18.90 -9.58
C ILE A 93 -9.21 -19.83 -9.84
N GLY A 94 -10.31 -19.64 -9.09
CA GLY A 94 -11.51 -20.44 -9.24
C GLY A 94 -12.20 -20.31 -10.60
N ARG A 95 -11.86 -19.26 -11.38
CA ARG A 95 -12.45 -18.97 -12.70
C ARG A 95 -11.42 -18.95 -13.83
N LEU A 96 -10.26 -19.58 -13.64
CA LEU A 96 -9.15 -19.54 -14.61
C LEU A 96 -9.53 -20.06 -16.01
N LYS A 97 -10.44 -21.03 -16.12
CA LYS A 97 -10.97 -21.56 -17.39
C LYS A 97 -12.42 -21.13 -17.68
N GLY A 98 -12.98 -20.26 -16.83
CA GLY A 98 -14.38 -19.84 -16.92
C GLY A 98 -14.59 -18.62 -17.84
N PRO A 99 -15.85 -18.16 -17.97
CA PRO A 99 -16.18 -16.96 -18.73
C PRO A 99 -15.43 -15.73 -18.21
N TYR A 100 -14.97 -14.88 -19.11
CA TYR A 100 -14.21 -13.67 -18.76
C TYR A 100 -14.93 -12.79 -17.73
N ALA A 101 -16.25 -12.62 -17.87
CA ALA A 101 -17.03 -11.80 -16.93
C ALA A 101 -16.93 -12.29 -15.48
N ALA A 102 -16.82 -13.60 -15.26
CA ALA A 102 -16.64 -14.16 -13.91
C ALA A 102 -15.21 -13.93 -13.40
N PHE A 103 -14.20 -14.05 -14.27
CA PHE A 103 -12.80 -13.74 -13.96
C PHE A 103 -12.61 -12.24 -13.63
N ALA A 104 -13.26 -11.37 -14.40
CA ALA A 104 -13.18 -9.91 -14.26
C ALA A 104 -13.70 -9.40 -12.91
N LYS A 105 -14.62 -10.12 -12.26
CA LYS A 105 -15.02 -9.81 -10.88
C LYS A 105 -13.85 -9.94 -9.90
N GLY A 106 -13.04 -10.99 -10.04
CA GLY A 106 -11.83 -11.17 -9.23
C GLY A 106 -10.80 -10.06 -9.47
N LYS A 107 -10.65 -9.62 -10.74
CA LYS A 107 -9.81 -8.48 -11.07
C LYS A 107 -10.24 -7.20 -10.34
N ALA A 108 -11.54 -6.91 -10.30
CA ALA A 108 -12.05 -5.71 -9.63
C ALA A 108 -11.70 -5.68 -8.13
N TRP A 109 -11.79 -6.83 -7.45
CA TRP A 109 -11.35 -6.95 -6.05
C TRP A 109 -9.83 -6.76 -5.89
N ALA A 110 -9.04 -7.34 -6.79
CA ALA A 110 -7.59 -7.13 -6.79
C ALA A 110 -7.19 -5.67 -7.05
N MET A 111 -7.90 -4.99 -7.96
CA MET A 111 -7.71 -3.56 -8.21
C MET A 111 -8.03 -2.72 -6.96
N LEU A 112 -9.10 -3.05 -6.24
CA LEU A 112 -9.45 -2.36 -4.99
C LEU A 112 -8.34 -2.55 -3.95
N GLY A 113 -7.79 -3.75 -3.83
CA GLY A 113 -6.66 -4.02 -2.96
C GLY A 113 -5.41 -3.20 -3.33
N ALA A 114 -5.07 -3.15 -4.62
CA ALA A 114 -3.98 -2.33 -5.13
C ALA A 114 -4.20 -0.83 -4.87
N LEU A 115 -5.43 -0.33 -5.01
CA LEU A 115 -5.78 1.07 -4.71
C LEU A 115 -5.61 1.40 -3.22
N CYS A 116 -5.99 0.51 -2.31
CA CYS A 116 -5.72 0.68 -0.88
C CYS A 116 -4.22 0.79 -0.60
N ALA A 117 -3.39 -0.08 -1.20
CA ALA A 117 -1.94 -0.01 -1.06
C ALA A 117 -1.35 1.28 -1.65
N ILE A 118 -1.83 1.72 -2.82
CA ILE A 118 -1.44 3.00 -3.43
C ILE A 118 -1.82 4.18 -2.51
N ALA A 119 -2.99 4.14 -1.87
CA ALA A 119 -3.41 5.17 -0.93
C ALA A 119 -2.48 5.25 0.28
N VAL A 120 -2.05 4.11 0.84
CA VAL A 120 -1.10 4.08 1.96
C VAL A 120 0.28 4.59 1.52
N TRP A 121 0.86 4.00 0.48
CA TRP A 121 2.26 4.26 0.14
C TRP A 121 2.43 5.53 -0.70
N GLY A 122 1.61 5.70 -1.74
CA GLY A 122 1.66 6.90 -2.56
C GLY A 122 1.15 8.13 -1.81
N VAL A 123 -0.11 8.10 -1.35
CA VAL A 123 -0.69 9.29 -0.71
C VAL A 123 -0.19 9.44 0.73
N GLY A 124 -0.28 8.39 1.55
CA GLY A 124 0.12 8.45 2.96
C GLY A 124 1.62 8.71 3.14
N PHE A 125 2.48 7.87 2.59
CA PHE A 125 3.92 8.00 2.84
C PHE A 125 4.64 8.98 1.91
N MET A 126 4.36 9.01 0.60
CA MET A 126 5.09 9.94 -0.27
C MET A 126 4.61 11.39 -0.14
N VAL A 127 3.29 11.60 -0.08
CA VAL A 127 2.71 12.96 -0.01
C VAL A 127 2.58 13.42 1.43
N VAL A 128 1.85 12.68 2.29
CA VAL A 128 1.59 13.16 3.66
C VAL A 128 2.84 13.08 4.54
N ALA A 129 3.46 11.91 4.71
CA ALA A 129 4.67 11.82 5.52
C ALA A 129 5.88 12.50 4.85
N GLY A 130 6.09 12.23 3.56
CA GLY A 130 7.21 12.74 2.78
C GLY A 130 7.21 14.26 2.68
N ASP A 131 6.15 14.85 2.11
CA ASP A 131 6.12 16.27 1.77
C ASP A 131 5.40 17.13 2.82
N TRP A 132 4.22 16.70 3.29
CA TRP A 132 3.51 17.44 4.33
C TRP A 132 4.21 17.41 5.69
N PHE A 133 4.84 16.30 6.09
CA PHE A 133 5.64 16.25 7.32
C PHE A 133 7.15 16.43 7.09
N MET A 134 7.56 16.76 5.86
CA MET A 134 8.95 17.02 5.48
C MET A 134 9.93 15.87 5.80
N ALA A 135 9.48 14.62 5.77
CA ALA A 135 10.37 13.47 6.02
C ALA A 135 11.53 13.38 5.00
N TRP A 136 11.40 14.00 3.82
CA TRP A 136 12.51 14.12 2.88
C TRP A 136 13.71 14.90 3.43
N GLN A 137 13.50 15.76 4.43
CA GLN A 137 14.53 16.56 5.10
C GLN A 137 15.31 15.80 6.19
N ALA A 138 15.06 14.49 6.34
CA ALA A 138 15.78 13.64 7.30
C ALA A 138 17.29 13.90 7.23
N LYS A 139 17.91 14.14 8.39
CA LYS A 139 19.34 14.46 8.46
C LYS A 139 20.18 13.25 8.07
N LYS A 140 19.67 12.07 8.40
CA LYS A 140 20.24 10.79 8.01
C LYS A 140 19.37 10.17 6.92
N ASP A 141 20.00 9.79 5.81
CA ASP A 141 19.36 9.13 4.67
C ASP A 141 18.12 9.90 4.14
N PRO A 142 18.32 11.12 3.61
CA PRO A 142 17.22 11.90 3.05
C PRO A 142 16.48 11.11 1.97
N LEU A 143 15.18 11.38 1.83
CA LEU A 143 14.26 10.66 0.93
C LEU A 143 13.99 9.18 1.28
N ALA A 144 14.58 8.60 2.34
CA ALA A 144 14.40 7.18 2.67
C ALA A 144 12.91 6.77 2.81
N VAL A 145 12.08 7.62 3.42
CA VAL A 145 10.63 7.37 3.55
C VAL A 145 9.93 7.31 2.18
N GLN A 146 10.26 8.24 1.29
CA GLN A 146 9.64 8.31 -0.05
C GLN A 146 10.14 7.18 -0.96
N LEU A 147 11.43 6.85 -0.90
CA LEU A 147 12.00 5.73 -1.65
C LEU A 147 11.45 4.39 -1.12
N GLY A 148 11.36 4.23 0.20
CA GLY A 148 10.69 3.10 0.84
C GLY A 148 9.22 3.00 0.42
N ALA A 149 8.51 4.12 0.33
CA ALA A 149 7.14 4.11 -0.15
C ALA A 149 7.04 3.76 -1.64
N LEU A 150 7.98 4.21 -2.47
CA LEU A 150 8.01 3.92 -3.90
C LEU A 150 8.14 2.42 -4.18
N ILE A 151 8.96 1.69 -3.41
CA ILE A 151 9.14 0.24 -3.61
C ILE A 151 7.87 -0.57 -3.35
N TYR A 152 6.97 -0.07 -2.49
CA TYR A 152 5.65 -0.68 -2.26
C TYR A 152 4.61 -0.13 -3.24
N LEU A 153 4.67 1.15 -3.59
CA LEU A 153 3.74 1.77 -4.53
C LEU A 153 3.86 1.18 -5.94
N ALA A 154 5.08 1.07 -6.48
CA ALA A 154 5.34 0.71 -7.86
C ALA A 154 4.71 -0.64 -8.28
N PRO A 155 4.93 -1.77 -7.58
CA PRO A 155 4.31 -3.04 -7.95
C PRO A 155 2.78 -3.00 -7.88
N ASN A 156 2.21 -2.24 -6.94
CA ASN A 156 0.76 -2.06 -6.85
C ASN A 156 0.20 -1.23 -8.01
N ALA A 157 0.91 -0.18 -8.42
CA ALA A 157 0.56 0.62 -9.59
C ALA A 157 0.65 -0.19 -10.89
N PHE A 158 1.71 -1.00 -11.05
CA PHE A 158 1.83 -1.90 -12.20
C PHE A 158 0.74 -2.98 -12.22
N ALA A 159 0.43 -3.57 -11.07
CA ALA A 159 -0.68 -4.53 -10.95
C ALA A 159 -2.01 -3.88 -11.35
N LEU A 160 -2.30 -2.67 -10.84
CA LEU A 160 -3.51 -1.92 -11.18
C LEU A 160 -3.60 -1.64 -12.69
N LEU A 161 -2.53 -1.10 -13.29
CA LEU A 161 -2.48 -0.79 -14.72
C LEU A 161 -2.68 -2.06 -15.57
N PHE A 162 -1.98 -3.14 -15.24
CA PHE A 162 -2.13 -4.41 -15.95
C PHE A 162 -3.55 -4.96 -15.85
N LEU A 163 -4.14 -4.95 -14.65
CA LEU A 163 -5.52 -5.39 -14.43
C LEU A 163 -6.52 -4.51 -15.20
N MET A 164 -6.31 -3.20 -15.30
CA MET A 164 -7.20 -2.31 -16.05
C MET A 164 -7.13 -2.56 -17.57
N LEU A 165 -5.92 -2.79 -18.09
CA LEU A 165 -5.67 -2.98 -19.52
C LEU A 165 -6.01 -4.38 -20.01
N GLN A 166 -5.89 -5.40 -19.16
CA GLN A 166 -6.13 -6.78 -19.57
C GLN A 166 -7.60 -6.97 -19.99
N ARG A 167 -7.84 -7.41 -21.22
CA ARG A 167 -9.16 -7.76 -21.78
C ARG A 167 -9.03 -9.06 -22.57
N GLU A 168 -10.13 -9.80 -22.68
CA GLU A 168 -10.21 -10.92 -23.62
C GLU A 168 -10.94 -10.47 -24.89
N PRO A 169 -10.50 -10.92 -26.09
CA PRO A 169 -11.28 -10.72 -27.30
C PRO A 169 -12.68 -11.32 -27.11
N ARG A 170 -13.70 -10.59 -27.56
CA ARG A 170 -15.10 -11.06 -27.52
C ARG A 170 -15.33 -12.20 -28.48
#